data_AF-A0A9X9MHT9-F1
#
_entry.id   AF-A0A9X9MHT9-F1
#
_cell.length_a   1.000
_cell.length_b   1.000
_cell.length_c   1.000
_cell.angle_alpha   90.00
_cell.angle_beta   90.00
_cell.angle_gamma   90.00
#
_symmetry.space_group_name_H-M   'P 1'
#
loop_
_entity.id
_entity.type
_entity.pdbx_description
1 polymer ?
#
loop_
_entity_poly.entity_id
_entity_poly.type
_entity_poly.pdbx_seq_one_letter_code
_entity_poly.pdbx_strand_id
1 'polypeptide(L)'
;RSAALKLDWAQVTSSLGLRGQTATALQAFKKRNEDARRRVQQLKAQPQTVDFAHYRGLLKNQAIVDQIERHCATFRPSTYDLSRQLKSIEAFEAQALKDATATKGRVDLELRDLEKTLKNIEEARPFEDLTVDEVTAARPDIEEKASSIIAKGRWSVPGYKEKFGDLSVI
;
A
#
# COMPACT_ATOMS: atom_id res chain seq x y z
N ARG A 1 11.07 -20.82 -8.32
CA ARG A 1 12.21 -20.19 -7.60
C ARG A 1 12.42 -18.70 -7.96
N SER A 2 11.42 -17.97 -8.48
CA SER A 2 11.67 -16.67 -9.15
C SER A 2 10.73 -15.52 -8.75
N ALA A 3 9.97 -15.62 -7.65
CA ALA A 3 9.14 -14.50 -7.19
C ALA A 3 10.00 -13.32 -6.66
N ALA A 4 11.08 -13.61 -5.95
CA ALA A 4 12.01 -12.59 -5.43
C ALA A 4 12.85 -11.87 -6.50
N LEU A 5 12.95 -12.44 -7.71
CA LEU A 5 13.59 -11.79 -8.87
C LEU A 5 12.60 -10.93 -9.68
N LYS A 6 11.29 -11.13 -9.49
CA LYS A 6 10.22 -10.39 -10.17
C LYS A 6 9.79 -9.12 -9.43
N LEU A 7 10.21 -8.95 -8.18
CA LEU A 7 9.87 -7.78 -7.38
C LEU A 7 10.84 -6.63 -7.68
N ASP A 8 10.37 -5.62 -8.40
CA ASP A 8 11.10 -4.38 -8.61
C ASP A 8 10.89 -3.42 -7.43
N TRP A 9 11.89 -3.37 -6.55
CA TRP A 9 11.88 -2.49 -5.38
C TRP A 9 11.83 -1.01 -5.73
N ALA A 10 12.35 -0.61 -6.89
CA ALA A 10 12.31 0.78 -7.33
C ALA A 10 10.88 1.16 -7.71
N GLN A 11 10.18 0.31 -8.46
CA GLN A 11 8.77 0.52 -8.80
C GLN A 11 7.86 0.51 -7.57
N VAL A 12 8.07 -0.40 -6.61
CA VAL A 12 7.25 -0.42 -5.38
C VAL A 12 7.37 0.90 -4.60
N THR A 13 8.58 1.46 -4.54
CA THR A 13 8.83 2.70 -3.79
C THR A 13 8.26 3.93 -4.50
N SER A 14 8.36 3.98 -5.84
CA SER A 14 7.87 5.12 -6.62
C SER A 14 6.36 5.10 -6.85
N SER A 15 5.77 3.94 -7.12
CA SER A 15 4.34 3.81 -7.47
C SER A 15 3.40 4.04 -6.28
N LEU A 16 3.82 3.63 -5.08
CA LEU A 16 2.99 3.71 -3.88
C LEU A 16 3.12 5.05 -3.13
N GLY A 17 3.99 5.96 -3.57
CA GLY A 17 4.17 7.27 -2.94
C GLY A 17 4.45 7.20 -1.44
N LEU A 18 5.12 6.14 -0.99
CA LEU A 18 5.30 5.83 0.43
C LEU A 18 6.15 6.93 1.09
N ARG A 19 5.63 7.54 2.16
CA ARG A 19 6.33 8.60 2.91
C ARG A 19 6.53 8.19 4.37
N GLY A 20 7.57 8.75 4.98
CA GLY A 20 7.85 8.59 6.41
C GLY A 20 8.13 7.14 6.83
N GLN A 21 7.48 6.69 7.90
CA GLN A 21 7.77 5.43 8.58
C GLN A 21 7.60 4.19 7.68
N THR A 22 6.62 4.20 6.77
CA THR A 22 6.36 3.06 5.87
C THR A 22 7.48 2.84 4.86
N ALA A 23 8.08 3.92 4.34
CA ALA A 23 9.22 3.84 3.45
C ALA A 23 10.45 3.26 4.16
N THR A 24 10.70 3.69 5.41
CA THR A 24 11.78 3.16 6.25
C THR A 24 11.59 1.67 6.55
N ALA A 25 10.36 1.25 6.88
CA ALA A 25 10.04 -0.16 7.12
C ALA A 25 10.28 -1.02 5.88
N LEU A 26 9.90 -0.52 4.68
CA LEU A 26 10.15 -1.21 3.42
C LEU A 26 11.64 -1.35 3.12
N GLN A 27 12.43 -0.28 3.33
CA GLN A 27 13.89 -0.32 3.16
C GLN A 27 14.54 -1.33 4.11
N ALA A 28 14.11 -1.37 5.37
CA ALA A 28 14.60 -2.36 6.34
C ALA A 28 14.25 -3.79 5.92
N PHE A 29 13.05 -4.02 5.38
CA PHE A 29 12.64 -5.31 4.85
C PHE A 29 13.48 -5.73 3.64
N LYS A 30 13.71 -4.81 2.69
CA LYS A 30 14.60 -5.03 1.54
C LYS A 30 16.00 -5.46 1.98
N LYS A 31 16.61 -4.72 2.92
CA LYS A 31 17.93 -5.03 3.47
C LYS A 31 17.98 -6.44 4.07
N ARG A 32 16.99 -6.80 4.90
CA ARG A 32 16.91 -8.15 5.50
C ARG A 32 16.84 -9.26 4.44
N ASN A 33 16.10 -9.04 3.36
CA ASN A 33 15.99 -10.00 2.27
C ASN A 33 17.33 -10.15 1.52
N GLU A 34 17.97 -9.04 1.18
CA GLU A 34 19.29 -9.05 0.51
C GLU A 34 20.36 -9.74 1.35
N ASP A 35 20.41 -9.45 2.66
CA ASP A 35 21.35 -10.07 3.60
C ASP A 35 21.13 -11.59 3.69
N ALA A 36 19.88 -12.03 3.83
CA ALA A 36 19.53 -13.45 3.87
C ALA A 36 19.89 -14.15 2.55
N ARG A 37 19.61 -13.51 1.42
CA ARG A 37 19.93 -14.05 0.09
C ARG A 37 21.45 -14.19 -0.12
N ARG A 38 22.21 -13.16 0.26
CA ARG A 38 23.67 -13.17 0.19
C ARG A 38 24.25 -14.30 1.03
N ARG A 39 23.76 -14.46 2.27
CA ARG A 39 24.21 -15.52 3.17
C ARG A 39 23.91 -16.91 2.62
N VAL A 40 22.72 -17.12 2.05
CA VAL A 40 22.36 -18.39 1.39
C VAL A 40 23.25 -18.66 0.17
N GLN A 41 23.57 -17.66 -0.63
CA GLN A 41 24.49 -17.82 -1.77
C GLN A 41 25.91 -18.19 -1.30
N GLN A 42 26.42 -17.52 -0.27
CA GLN A 42 27.73 -17.85 0.31
C GLN A 42 27.78 -19.28 0.86
N LEU A 43 26.76 -19.71 1.60
CA LEU A 43 26.69 -21.06 2.15
C LEU A 43 26.55 -22.14 1.06
N LYS A 44 25.86 -21.83 -0.04
CA LYS A 44 25.76 -22.73 -1.20
C LYS A 44 27.04 -22.80 -2.03
N ALA A 45 27.85 -21.75 -2.02
CA ALA A 45 29.12 -21.72 -2.72
C ALA A 45 30.23 -22.49 -1.98
N GLN A 46 30.04 -22.82 -0.71
CA GLN A 46 30.99 -23.65 0.03
C GLN A 46 30.98 -25.08 -0.55
N PRO A 47 32.16 -25.71 -0.72
CA PRO A 47 32.23 -27.09 -1.17
C PRO A 47 31.57 -28.02 -0.14
N GLN A 48 30.53 -28.74 -0.56
CA GLN A 48 29.78 -29.69 0.26
C GLN A 48 30.15 -31.16 -0.04
N THR A 49 31.12 -31.37 -0.93
CA THR A 49 31.54 -32.71 -1.35
C THR A 49 32.83 -33.08 -0.64
N VAL A 50 32.84 -34.27 -0.04
CA VAL A 50 34.01 -34.85 0.60
C VAL A 50 34.48 -36.00 -0.28
N ASP A 51 35.74 -35.97 -0.70
CA ASP A 51 36.33 -37.06 -1.49
C ASP A 51 36.82 -38.18 -0.55
N PHE A 52 35.94 -39.13 -0.28
CA PHE A 52 36.26 -40.30 0.55
C PHE A 52 37.26 -41.26 -0.12
N ALA A 53 37.45 -41.21 -1.44
CA ALA A 53 38.41 -42.08 -2.14
C ALA A 53 39.85 -41.66 -1.87
N HIS A 54 40.12 -40.34 -1.84
CA HIS A 54 41.42 -39.80 -1.46
C HIS A 54 41.81 -40.19 -0.02
N TYR A 55 40.88 -40.10 0.93
CA TYR A 55 41.15 -40.42 2.34
C TYR A 55 41.35 -41.92 2.61
N ARG A 56 40.71 -42.81 1.84
CA ARG A 56 40.95 -44.27 1.94
C ARG A 56 42.38 -44.68 1.56
N GLY A 57 43.01 -43.94 0.65
CA GLY A 57 44.40 -44.20 0.24
C GLY A 57 45.44 -43.69 1.23
N LEU A 58 45.11 -42.64 2.01
CA LEU A 58 46.06 -41.98 2.92
C LEU A 58 46.01 -42.55 4.35
N LEU A 59 44.82 -42.96 4.81
CA LEU A 59 44.61 -43.44 6.18
C LEU A 59 44.82 -44.95 6.28
N LYS A 60 45.64 -45.36 7.25
CA LYS A 60 45.86 -46.79 7.56
C LYS A 60 44.60 -47.49 8.09
N ASN A 61 43.65 -46.75 8.67
CA ASN A 61 42.42 -47.31 9.24
C ASN A 61 41.20 -46.95 8.38
N GLN A 62 40.89 -47.82 7.42
CA GLN A 62 39.80 -47.63 6.46
C GLN A 62 38.40 -47.73 7.09
N ALA A 63 38.26 -48.47 8.19
CA ALA A 63 36.98 -48.64 8.89
C ALA A 63 36.37 -47.32 9.38
N ILE A 64 37.22 -46.35 9.74
CA ILE A 64 36.77 -45.01 10.18
C ILE A 64 36.21 -44.21 9.00
N VAL A 65 36.83 -44.32 7.82
CA VAL A 65 36.39 -43.61 6.62
C VAL A 65 35.01 -44.11 6.18
N ASP A 66 34.79 -45.42 6.22
CA ASP A 66 33.50 -46.03 5.87
C ASP A 66 32.38 -45.67 6.88
N GLN A 67 32.70 -45.54 8.16
CA GLN A 67 31.73 -45.07 9.17
C GLN A 67 31.31 -43.62 8.93
N ILE A 68 32.27 -42.72 8.64
CA ILE A 68 31.99 -41.30 8.39
C ILE A 68 31.17 -41.14 7.10
N GLU A 69 31.49 -41.89 6.04
CA GLU A 69 30.70 -41.87 4.80
C GLU A 69 29.24 -42.28 5.05
N ARG A 70 29.01 -43.34 5.85
CA ARG A 70 27.65 -43.76 6.25
C ARG A 70 26.92 -42.70 7.04
N HIS A 71 27.59 -42.04 7.98
CA HIS A 71 27.00 -40.95 8.76
C HIS A 71 26.68 -39.73 7.90
N CYS A 72 27.55 -39.34 6.97
CA CYS A 72 27.29 -38.26 6.01
C CYS A 72 26.13 -38.58 5.06
N ALA A 73 26.03 -39.82 4.57
CA ALA A 73 24.93 -40.24 3.69
C ALA A 73 23.57 -40.29 4.41
N THR A 74 23.58 -40.61 5.70
CA THR A 74 22.36 -40.72 6.53
C THR A 74 21.95 -39.38 7.13
N PHE A 75 22.86 -38.40 7.19
CA PHE A 75 22.60 -37.11 7.79
C PHE A 75 21.58 -36.31 6.96
N ARG A 76 20.40 -36.08 7.55
CA ARG A 76 19.40 -35.14 7.03
C ARG A 76 19.40 -33.91 7.92
N PRO A 77 19.54 -32.69 7.35
CA PRO A 77 19.39 -31.46 8.12
C PRO A 77 18.00 -31.40 8.76
N SER A 78 17.91 -30.88 9.98
CA SER A 78 16.62 -30.60 10.61
C SER A 78 15.87 -29.55 9.77
N THR A 79 14.68 -29.92 9.29
CA THR A 79 13.81 -29.01 8.55
C THR A 79 13.05 -28.13 9.54
N TYR A 80 13.00 -26.83 9.29
CA TYR A 80 12.10 -25.93 10.00
C TYR A 80 10.70 -26.03 9.41
N ASP A 81 9.68 -26.23 10.25
CA ASP A 81 8.28 -26.17 9.83
C ASP A 81 7.85 -24.71 9.66
N LEU A 82 7.49 -24.36 8.42
CA LEU A 82 7.04 -23.01 8.03
C LEU A 82 5.51 -22.93 7.91
N SER A 83 4.78 -24.02 8.18
CA SER A 83 3.35 -24.13 7.91
C SER A 83 2.52 -23.09 8.67
N ARG A 84 2.91 -22.76 9.90
CA ARG A 84 2.22 -21.74 10.71
C ARG A 84 2.41 -20.34 10.14
N GLN A 85 3.63 -20.02 9.71
CA GLN A 85 3.99 -18.73 9.14
C GLN A 85 3.32 -18.53 7.78
N LEU A 86 3.26 -19.58 6.95
CA LEU A 86 2.56 -19.56 5.66
C LEU A 86 1.07 -19.27 5.83
N LYS A 87 0.40 -19.93 6.78
CA LYS A 87 -1.01 -19.64 7.10
C LYS A 87 -1.23 -18.19 7.56
N SER A 88 -0.31 -17.63 8.34
CA SER A 88 -0.40 -16.22 8.73
C SER A 88 -0.23 -15.29 7.52
N ILE A 89 0.70 -15.58 6.62
CA ILE A 89 0.91 -14.78 5.39
C ILE A 89 -0.34 -14.83 4.50
N GLU A 90 -0.94 -16.01 4.32
CA GLU A 90 -2.18 -16.16 3.56
C GLU A 90 -3.33 -15.32 4.15
N ALA A 91 -3.47 -15.30 5.48
CA ALA A 91 -4.46 -14.46 6.15
C ALA A 91 -4.20 -12.95 5.94
N PHE A 92 -2.93 -12.53 6.02
CA PHE A 92 -2.55 -11.15 5.71
C PHE A 92 -2.83 -10.78 4.25
N GLU A 93 -2.55 -11.69 3.31
CA GLU A 93 -2.81 -11.49 1.88
C GLU A 93 -4.31 -11.36 1.61
N ALA A 94 -5.14 -12.24 2.17
CA ALA A 94 -6.58 -12.18 2.01
C ALA A 94 -7.17 -10.85 2.52
N GLN A 95 -6.70 -10.38 3.69
CA GLN A 95 -7.15 -9.10 4.24
C GLN A 95 -6.67 -7.92 3.38
N ALA A 96 -5.40 -7.91 2.96
CA ALA A 96 -4.87 -6.87 2.09
C ALA A 96 -5.59 -6.79 0.74
N LEU A 97 -5.95 -7.93 0.15
CA LEU A 97 -6.73 -8.00 -1.09
C LEU A 97 -8.14 -7.44 -0.89
N LYS A 98 -8.79 -7.76 0.23
CA LYS A 98 -10.11 -7.21 0.58
C LYS A 98 -10.06 -5.68 0.72
N ASP A 99 -9.06 -5.16 1.42
CA ASP A 99 -8.94 -3.71 1.64
C ASP A 99 -8.59 -2.98 0.35
N ALA A 100 -7.72 -3.57 -0.49
CA ALA A 100 -7.36 -3.02 -1.80
C ALA A 100 -8.55 -2.99 -2.76
N THR A 101 -9.34 -4.06 -2.81
CA THR A 101 -10.53 -4.13 -3.68
C THR A 101 -11.63 -3.17 -3.22
N ALA A 102 -11.84 -3.04 -1.91
CA ALA A 102 -12.77 -2.05 -1.35
C ALA A 102 -12.33 -0.60 -1.66
N THR A 103 -11.05 -0.30 -1.49
CA THR A 103 -10.50 1.03 -1.80
C THR A 103 -10.62 1.34 -3.28
N LYS A 104 -10.28 0.39 -4.15
CA LYS A 104 -10.45 0.53 -5.61
C LYS A 104 -11.90 0.85 -5.96
N GLY A 105 -12.86 0.07 -5.44
CA GLY A 105 -14.28 0.29 -5.70
C GLY A 105 -14.74 1.68 -5.25
N ARG A 106 -14.26 2.17 -4.10
CA ARG A 106 -14.57 3.52 -3.62
C ARG A 106 -13.99 4.60 -4.54
N VAL A 107 -12.71 4.48 -4.91
CA VAL A 107 -12.06 5.45 -5.81
C VAL A 107 -12.75 5.49 -7.18
N ASP A 108 -13.15 4.34 -7.72
CA ASP A 108 -13.88 4.26 -8.99
C ASP A 108 -15.24 4.96 -8.92
N LEU A 109 -15.93 4.93 -7.78
CA LEU A 109 -17.18 5.67 -7.56
C LEU A 109 -16.95 7.17 -7.45
N GLU A 110 -15.99 7.58 -6.62
CA GLU A 110 -15.63 9.00 -6.45
C GLU A 110 -15.18 9.63 -7.77
N LEU A 111 -14.41 8.91 -8.58
CA LEU A 111 -14.00 9.38 -9.91
C LEU A 111 -15.21 9.62 -10.82
N ARG A 112 -16.18 8.70 -10.86
CA ARG A 112 -17.39 8.89 -11.66
C ARG A 112 -18.22 10.08 -11.18
N ASP A 113 -18.30 10.28 -9.87
CA ASP A 113 -19.06 11.40 -9.32
C ASP A 113 -18.35 12.74 -9.53
N LEU A 114 -17.01 12.76 -9.47
CA LEU A 114 -16.20 13.92 -9.87
C LEU A 114 -16.33 14.21 -11.37
N GLU A 115 -16.33 13.20 -12.24
CA GLU A 115 -16.55 13.37 -13.68
C GLU A 115 -17.93 13.96 -13.97
N LYS A 116 -18.98 13.47 -13.30
CA LYS A 116 -20.33 14.07 -13.39
C LYS A 116 -20.33 15.51 -12.89
N THR A 117 -19.64 15.78 -11.79
CA THR A 117 -19.55 17.14 -11.22
C THR A 117 -18.84 18.07 -12.19
N LEU A 118 -17.76 17.62 -12.82
CA LEU A 118 -17.03 18.37 -13.83
C LEU A 118 -17.92 18.65 -15.04
N LYS A 119 -18.62 17.63 -15.54
CA LYS A 119 -19.59 17.79 -16.64
C LYS A 119 -20.69 18.80 -16.28
N ASN A 120 -21.23 18.73 -15.07
CA ASN A 120 -22.22 19.70 -14.59
C ASN A 120 -21.66 21.12 -14.53
N ILE A 121 -20.37 21.31 -14.21
CA ILE A 121 -19.71 22.62 -14.20
C ILE A 121 -19.51 23.13 -15.64
N GLU A 122 -19.13 22.26 -16.58
CA GLU A 122 -18.90 22.63 -17.98
C GLU A 122 -20.20 22.95 -18.72
N GLU A 123 -21.29 22.23 -18.43
CA GLU A 123 -22.61 22.43 -19.02
C GLU A 123 -23.47 23.43 -18.24
N ALA A 124 -22.99 23.95 -17.10
CA ALA A 124 -23.71 24.92 -16.30
C ALA A 124 -23.96 26.22 -17.08
N ARG A 125 -25.15 26.80 -16.88
CA ARG A 125 -25.45 28.13 -17.41
C ARG A 125 -24.53 29.18 -16.76
N PRO A 126 -24.19 30.27 -17.46
CA PRO A 126 -23.47 31.39 -16.88
C PRO A 126 -24.20 31.96 -15.66
N PHE A 127 -23.44 32.37 -14.63
CA PHE A 127 -24.01 32.93 -13.40
C PHE A 127 -24.84 34.20 -13.63
N GLU A 128 -24.58 34.94 -14.70
CA GLU A 128 -25.31 36.17 -15.06
C GLU A 128 -26.76 35.91 -15.47
N ASP A 129 -27.06 34.70 -15.97
CA ASP A 129 -28.40 34.32 -16.42
C ASP A 129 -29.21 33.59 -15.33
N LEU A 130 -28.65 33.44 -14.13
CA LEU A 130 -29.23 32.67 -13.03
C LEU A 130 -30.26 33.51 -12.26
N THR A 131 -31.46 32.95 -12.05
CA THR A 131 -32.52 33.63 -11.28
C THR A 131 -32.52 33.18 -9.81
N VAL A 132 -32.95 34.07 -8.91
CA VAL A 132 -33.01 33.76 -7.46
C VAL A 132 -33.96 32.60 -7.18
N ASP A 133 -35.09 32.53 -7.90
CA ASP A 133 -36.09 31.46 -7.75
C ASP A 133 -35.54 30.08 -8.16
N GLU A 134 -34.69 30.02 -9.19
CA GLU A 134 -33.99 28.79 -9.58
C GLU A 134 -33.00 28.35 -8.49
N VAL A 135 -32.33 29.30 -7.85
CA VAL A 135 -31.37 29.03 -6.77
C VAL A 135 -32.07 28.51 -5.52
N THR A 136 -33.19 29.11 -5.11
CA THR A 136 -33.99 28.62 -3.98
C THR A 136 -34.64 27.27 -4.28
N ALA A 137 -35.09 27.02 -5.52
CA ALA A 137 -35.60 25.72 -5.94
C ALA A 137 -34.51 24.63 -5.89
N ALA A 138 -33.27 24.94 -6.31
CA ALA A 138 -32.15 24.01 -6.26
C ALA A 138 -31.58 23.80 -4.84
N ARG A 139 -31.68 24.82 -3.98
CA ARG A 139 -31.12 24.85 -2.62
C ARG A 139 -32.13 25.44 -1.63
N PRO A 140 -33.13 24.63 -1.19
CA PRO A 140 -34.15 25.10 -0.24
C PRO A 140 -33.57 25.49 1.13
N ASP A 141 -32.36 25.03 1.46
CA ASP A 141 -31.64 25.43 2.69
C ASP A 141 -31.34 26.93 2.76
N ILE A 142 -31.34 27.63 1.61
CA ILE A 142 -31.16 29.09 1.53
C ILE A 142 -32.39 29.80 2.08
N GLU A 143 -33.59 29.37 1.68
CA GLU A 143 -34.85 29.97 2.12
C GLU A 143 -35.10 29.74 3.61
N GLU A 144 -34.79 28.54 4.11
CA GLU A 144 -34.85 28.21 5.53
C GLU A 144 -33.93 29.12 6.36
N LYS A 145 -32.68 29.29 5.90
CA LYS A 145 -31.71 30.17 6.58
C LYS A 145 -32.15 31.63 6.54
N ALA A 146 -32.60 32.12 5.39
CA ALA A 146 -33.10 33.49 5.24
C ALA A 146 -34.27 33.75 6.20
N SER A 147 -35.25 32.85 6.21
CA SER A 147 -36.40 32.90 7.12
C SER A 147 -35.97 32.88 8.60
N SER A 148 -34.99 32.04 8.95
CA SER A 148 -34.47 31.97 10.33
C SER A 148 -33.76 33.24 10.78
N ILE A 149 -33.06 33.92 9.85
CA ILE A 149 -32.31 35.15 10.10
C ILE A 149 -33.29 36.31 10.29
N ILE A 150 -34.33 36.38 9.45
CA ILE A 150 -35.45 37.33 9.55
C ILE A 150 -36.22 37.12 10.86
N ALA A 151 -36.56 35.88 11.20
CA ALA A 151 -37.25 35.55 12.45
C ALA A 151 -36.45 35.94 13.70
N LYS A 152 -35.11 35.92 13.61
CA LYS A 152 -34.19 36.37 14.67
C LYS A 152 -33.93 37.88 14.66
N GLY A 153 -34.59 38.64 13.79
CA GLY A 153 -34.45 40.09 13.66
C GLY A 153 -33.07 40.53 13.15
N ARG A 154 -32.29 39.62 12.56
CA ARG A 154 -30.96 39.94 12.02
C ARG A 154 -31.12 40.31 10.54
N TRP A 155 -30.97 41.58 10.21
CA TRP A 155 -31.08 42.06 8.82
C TRP A 155 -29.72 42.18 8.13
N SER A 156 -28.63 42.02 8.87
CA SER A 156 -27.27 42.00 8.34
C SER A 156 -26.78 40.58 8.11
N VAL A 157 -26.13 40.37 6.96
CA VAL A 157 -25.50 39.09 6.60
C VAL A 157 -24.04 39.09 7.08
N PRO A 158 -23.65 38.21 8.04
CA PRO A 158 -22.28 38.15 8.53
C PRO A 158 -21.26 37.90 7.41
N GLY A 159 -20.19 38.68 7.36
CA GLY A 159 -19.10 38.53 6.38
C GLY A 159 -19.41 39.03 4.96
N TYR A 160 -20.63 39.51 4.69
CA TYR A 160 -20.99 40.05 3.35
C TYR A 160 -20.22 41.33 3.05
N LYS A 161 -20.22 42.29 3.99
CA LYS A 161 -19.57 43.60 3.83
C LYS A 161 -18.06 43.52 3.61
N GLU A 162 -17.39 42.51 4.18
CA GLU A 162 -15.93 42.30 4.02
C GLU A 162 -15.56 41.85 2.60
N LYS A 163 -16.44 41.09 1.93
CA LYS A 163 -16.18 40.55 0.58
C LYS A 163 -16.77 41.37 -0.55
N PHE A 164 -17.94 41.95 -0.33
CA PHE A 164 -18.73 42.62 -1.37
C PHE A 164 -18.86 44.14 -1.16
N GLY A 165 -18.39 44.66 -0.03
CA GLY A 165 -18.52 46.07 0.33
C GLY A 165 -19.93 46.46 0.75
N ASP A 166 -20.12 47.76 0.92
CA ASP A 166 -21.41 48.39 1.17
C ASP A 166 -21.63 49.42 0.06
N LEU A 167 -22.76 49.33 -0.64
CA LEU A 167 -23.13 50.26 -1.72
C LEU A 167 -23.99 51.42 -1.20
N SER A 168 -24.06 51.59 0.12
CA SER A 168 -24.73 52.74 0.72
C SER A 168 -24.04 54.04 0.29
N VAL A 169 -24.83 55.00 -0.20
CA VAL A 169 -24.36 56.33 -0.61
C VAL A 169 -24.02 57.22 0.60
N ILE A 170 -24.33 56.73 1.81
CA ILE A 170 -24.17 57.39 3.11
C ILE A 170 -23.23 56.55 3.96
#